data_AF-A0A661PIF9-F1
#
_entry.id   AF-A0A661PIF9-F1
#
_cell.length_a   1.000
_cell.length_b   1.000
_cell.length_c   1.000
_cell.angle_alpha   90.00
_cell.angle_beta   90.00
_cell.angle_gamma   90.00
#
_symmetry.space_group_name_H-M   'P 1'
#
loop_
_entity.id
_entity.type
_entity.pdbx_description
1 polymer ?
#
loop_
_entity_poly.entity_id
_entity_poly.type
_entity_poly.pdbx_seq_one_letter_code
_entity_poly.pdbx_strand_id
1 'polypeptide(L)'
;MKKTGITHLLASMMTMLTLSSAVVAEVKIGFVDTVKLLEAAPQAKSAQSKIESEFAPREKELVAMQREIKKLEDNLARDGAVMSESERTKLERKVLSKRRDLKRSQDEFRDDLNIRRNEVLAKLQKDMYQAVVSLAKEQNYDLIMG
;
A
#
# COMPACT_ATOMS: atom_id res chain seq x y z
N MET A 1 85.90 10.91 0.56
CA MET A 1 85.15 9.69 0.18
C MET A 1 83.82 9.64 0.92
N LYS A 2 82.72 9.61 0.15
CA LYS A 2 81.40 8.99 0.42
C LYS A 2 80.63 9.37 1.71
N LYS A 3 80.00 10.55 1.78
CA LYS A 3 78.81 10.78 2.64
C LYS A 3 77.70 11.65 2.04
N THR A 4 77.89 12.26 0.86
CA THR A 4 76.91 13.15 0.22
C THR A 4 75.80 12.42 -0.57
N GLY A 5 75.88 11.10 -0.77
CA GLY A 5 74.86 10.33 -1.49
C GLY A 5 73.62 9.99 -0.65
N ILE A 6 73.76 9.88 0.67
CA ILE A 6 72.68 9.41 1.57
C ILE A 6 71.68 10.54 1.86
N THR A 7 72.14 11.80 1.90
CA THR A 7 71.28 12.97 2.15
C THR A 7 70.37 13.29 0.96
N HIS A 8 70.82 13.08 -0.28
CA HIS A 8 69.97 13.24 -1.47
C HIS A 8 68.95 12.10 -1.62
N LEU A 9 69.29 10.88 -1.19
CA LEU A 9 68.37 9.74 -1.20
C LEU A 9 67.23 9.92 -0.19
N LEU A 10 67.52 10.46 1.01
CA LEU A 10 66.51 10.78 2.02
C LEU A 10 65.63 11.96 1.62
N ALA A 11 66.19 13.00 0.99
CA ALA A 11 65.41 14.13 0.48
C ALA A 11 64.47 13.71 -0.67
N SER A 12 64.90 12.81 -1.55
CA SER A 12 64.06 12.27 -2.64
C SER A 12 62.93 11.37 -2.14
N MET A 13 63.08 10.72 -0.98
CA MET A 13 62.05 9.84 -0.41
C MET A 13 60.98 10.63 0.36
N MET A 14 61.29 11.83 0.84
CA MET A 14 60.34 12.72 1.52
C MET A 14 59.38 13.44 0.54
N THR A 15 59.80 13.70 -0.70
CA THR A 15 58.97 14.40 -1.70
C THR A 15 57.86 13.50 -2.27
N MET A 16 58.03 12.17 -2.24
CA MET A 16 57.08 11.21 -2.79
C MET A 16 55.83 10.97 -1.92
N LEU A 17 55.80 11.51 -0.69
CA LEU A 17 54.69 11.32 0.27
C LEU A 17 53.59 12.40 0.19
N THR A 18 53.69 13.36 -0.73
CA THR A 18 52.79 14.54 -0.77
C THR A 18 51.71 14.50 -1.88
N LEU A 19 51.61 13.38 -2.62
CA LEU A 19 50.63 13.19 -3.70
C LEU A 19 49.50 12.23 -3.32
N SER A 20 49.14 12.15 -2.03
CA SER A 20 47.84 11.58 -1.63
C SER A 20 46.73 12.58 -1.94
N SER A 21 46.44 12.80 -3.22
CA SER A 21 45.16 13.38 -3.63
C SER A 21 44.08 12.43 -3.14
N ALA A 22 43.27 12.86 -2.17
CA ALA A 22 42.10 12.13 -1.75
C ALA A 22 41.25 11.85 -2.99
N VAL A 23 41.18 10.58 -3.40
CA VAL A 23 40.22 10.14 -4.41
C VAL A 23 38.85 10.25 -3.74
N VAL A 24 38.20 11.40 -3.94
CA VAL A 24 36.78 11.54 -3.61
C VAL A 24 36.05 10.68 -4.64
N ALA A 25 35.66 9.47 -4.25
CA ALA A 25 34.72 8.69 -5.03
C ALA A 25 33.45 9.53 -5.16
N GLU A 26 33.05 9.83 -6.40
CA GLU A 26 31.85 10.61 -6.68
C GLU A 26 30.62 9.74 -6.33
N VAL A 27 30.12 9.91 -5.10
CA VAL A 27 28.97 9.16 -4.60
C VAL A 27 27.70 9.63 -5.32
N LYS A 28 27.07 8.73 -6.07
CA LYS A 28 25.80 9.02 -6.75
C LYS A 28 24.62 8.69 -5.85
N ILE A 29 23.93 9.74 -5.39
CA ILE A 29 22.77 9.63 -4.50
C ILE A 29 21.48 9.94 -5.28
N GLY A 30 20.53 9.01 -5.27
CA GLY A 30 19.18 9.18 -5.84
C GLY A 30 18.12 9.40 -4.77
N PHE A 31 17.04 10.11 -5.11
CA PHE A 31 15.86 10.29 -4.27
C PHE A 31 14.59 9.80 -5.00
N VAL A 32 13.75 9.02 -4.32
CA VAL A 32 12.51 8.47 -4.90
C VAL A 32 11.32 8.75 -3.98
N ASP A 33 10.37 9.54 -4.45
CA ASP A 33 9.08 9.71 -3.79
C ASP A 33 8.20 8.47 -4.03
N THR A 34 8.18 7.58 -3.05
CA THR A 34 7.50 6.29 -3.15
C THR A 34 5.98 6.41 -3.27
N VAL A 35 5.37 7.46 -2.70
CA VAL A 35 3.93 7.71 -2.78
C VAL A 35 3.54 8.14 -4.18
N LYS A 36 4.23 9.14 -4.75
CA LYS A 36 3.96 9.60 -6.12
C LYS A 36 4.25 8.51 -7.16
N LEU A 37 5.30 7.72 -6.96
CA LEU A 37 5.64 6.65 -7.88
C LEU A 37 4.55 5.57 -7.89
N LEU A 38 3.94 5.27 -6.73
CA LEU A 38 2.86 4.30 -6.61
C LEU A 38 1.57 4.83 -7.25
N GLU A 39 1.24 6.10 -7.02
CA GLU A 39 0.06 6.74 -7.64
C GLU A 39 0.17 6.80 -9.17
N ALA A 40 1.38 7.03 -9.69
CA ALA A 40 1.63 7.06 -11.13
C ALA A 40 1.73 5.67 -11.76
N ALA A 41 1.89 4.59 -10.98
CA ALA A 41 2.10 3.25 -11.48
C ALA A 41 0.84 2.69 -12.16
N PRO A 42 0.89 2.31 -13.46
CA PRO A 42 -0.24 1.66 -14.14
C PRO A 42 -0.73 0.39 -13.43
N GLN A 43 0.19 -0.32 -12.77
CA GLN A 43 -0.08 -1.51 -11.98
C GLN A 43 -0.98 -1.20 -10.79
N ALA A 44 -0.85 -0.03 -10.16
CA ALA A 44 -1.70 0.39 -9.04
C ALA A 44 -3.14 0.61 -9.50
N LYS A 45 -3.34 1.26 -10.67
CA LYS A 45 -4.67 1.43 -11.27
C LYS A 45 -5.31 0.08 -11.63
N SER A 46 -4.54 -0.84 -12.23
CA SER A 46 -5.03 -2.18 -12.55
C SER A 46 -5.42 -2.98 -11.30
N ALA A 47 -4.59 -2.91 -10.26
CA ALA A 47 -4.84 -3.49 -8.95
C ALA A 47 -6.16 -2.98 -8.34
N GLN A 48 -6.37 -1.66 -8.37
CA GLN A 48 -7.59 -1.04 -7.87
C GLN A 48 -8.84 -1.56 -8.60
N SER A 49 -8.83 -1.58 -9.94
CA SER A 49 -9.97 -2.10 -10.71
C SER A 49 -10.24 -3.59 -10.48
N LYS A 50 -9.20 -4.39 -10.19
CA LYS A 50 -9.36 -5.80 -9.82
C LYS A 50 -10.05 -5.95 -8.46
N ILE A 51 -9.64 -5.16 -7.46
CA ILE A 51 -10.30 -5.16 -6.14
C ILE A 51 -11.76 -4.75 -6.28
N GLU A 52 -12.05 -3.69 -7.04
CA GLU A 52 -13.44 -3.25 -7.30
C GLU A 52 -14.27 -4.36 -7.93
N SER A 53 -13.72 -5.06 -8.92
CA SER A 53 -14.42 -6.17 -9.59
C SER A 53 -14.65 -7.37 -8.67
N GLU A 54 -13.67 -7.69 -7.81
CA GLU A 54 -13.73 -8.78 -6.84
C GLU A 54 -14.78 -8.51 -5.75
N PHE A 55 -14.92 -7.25 -5.31
CA PHE A 55 -15.81 -6.86 -4.21
C PHE A 55 -17.20 -6.36 -4.68
N ALA A 56 -17.37 -5.99 -5.95
CA ALA A 56 -18.63 -5.52 -6.50
C ALA A 56 -19.84 -6.45 -6.26
N PRO A 57 -19.72 -7.79 -6.33
CA PRO A 57 -20.84 -8.69 -6.00
C PRO A 57 -21.30 -8.55 -4.54
N ARG A 58 -20.36 -8.50 -3.59
CA ARG A 58 -20.67 -8.36 -2.16
C ARG A 58 -21.24 -6.99 -1.84
N GLU A 59 -20.73 -5.93 -2.48
CA GLU A 59 -21.31 -4.59 -2.34
C GLU A 59 -22.77 -4.57 -2.81
N LYS A 60 -23.08 -5.19 -3.96
CA LYS A 60 -24.46 -5.33 -4.46
C LYS A 60 -25.34 -6.10 -3.48
N GLU A 61 -24.80 -7.14 -2.84
CA GLU A 61 -25.51 -7.91 -1.82
C GLU A 61 -25.86 -7.08 -0.59
N LEU A 62 -24.91 -6.29 -0.06
CA LEU A 62 -25.15 -5.36 1.04
C LEU A 62 -26.25 -4.35 0.71
N VAL A 63 -26.23 -3.80 -0.50
CA VAL A 63 -27.28 -2.88 -0.99
C VAL A 63 -28.63 -3.61 -1.08
N ALA A 64 -28.66 -4.87 -1.52
CA ALA A 64 -29.88 -5.66 -1.59
C ALA A 64 -30.45 -5.93 -0.19
N MET A 65 -29.61 -6.29 0.79
CA MET A 65 -30.01 -6.48 2.19
C MET A 65 -30.59 -5.19 2.78
N GLN A 66 -29.93 -4.04 2.56
CA GLN A 66 -30.41 -2.73 3.00
C GLN A 66 -31.80 -2.41 2.42
N ARG A 67 -32.00 -2.68 1.12
CA ARG A 67 -33.30 -2.47 0.46
C ARG A 67 -34.37 -3.41 1.01
N GLU A 68 -34.04 -4.66 1.32
CA GLU A 68 -34.98 -5.60 1.91
C GLU A 68 -35.42 -5.16 3.30
N ILE A 69 -34.47 -4.75 4.14
CA ILE A 69 -34.76 -4.21 5.47
C ILE A 69 -35.70 -3.00 5.36
N LYS A 70 -35.38 -2.05 4.48
CA LYS A 70 -36.23 -0.88 4.25
C LYS A 70 -37.65 -1.26 3.83
N LYS A 71 -37.81 -2.22 2.91
CA LYS A 71 -39.13 -2.71 2.50
C LYS A 71 -39.93 -3.29 3.67
N LEU A 72 -39.27 -4.03 4.57
CA LEU A 72 -39.94 -4.60 5.74
C LEU A 72 -40.34 -3.52 6.75
N GLU A 73 -39.50 -2.50 6.93
CA GLU A 73 -39.78 -1.33 7.77
C GLU A 73 -40.94 -0.51 7.20
N ASP A 74 -40.94 -0.25 5.89
CA ASP A 74 -42.02 0.47 5.20
C ASP A 74 -43.35 -0.31 5.31
N ASN A 75 -43.32 -1.64 5.20
CA ASN A 75 -44.50 -2.48 5.42
C ASN A 75 -45.00 -2.41 6.86
N LEU A 76 -44.10 -2.47 7.85
CA LEU A 76 -44.48 -2.34 9.25
C LEU A 76 -45.07 -0.96 9.54
N ALA A 77 -44.54 0.10 8.95
CA ALA A 77 -45.02 1.47 9.13
C ALA A 77 -46.41 1.68 8.50
N ARG A 78 -46.68 1.09 7.33
CA ARG A 78 -47.99 1.21 6.65
C ARG A 78 -49.05 0.30 7.24
N ASP A 79 -48.72 -0.97 7.41
CA ASP A 79 -49.71 -2.02 7.67
C ASP A 79 -49.71 -2.46 9.14
N GLY A 80 -48.75 -2.00 9.94
CA GLY A 80 -48.58 -2.45 11.33
C GLY A 80 -49.77 -2.12 12.25
N ALA A 81 -50.60 -1.14 11.91
CA ALA A 81 -51.82 -0.81 12.64
C ALA A 81 -53.00 -1.76 12.35
N VAL A 82 -52.97 -2.45 11.19
CA VAL A 82 -54.01 -3.40 10.77
C VAL A 82 -53.60 -4.87 10.92
N MET A 83 -52.31 -5.12 11.22
CA MET A 83 -51.77 -6.46 11.52
C MET A 83 -52.23 -6.96 12.89
N SER A 84 -52.30 -8.29 13.05
CA SER A 84 -52.38 -8.89 14.38
C SER A 84 -51.08 -8.67 15.18
N GLU A 85 -51.18 -8.69 16.51
CA GLU A 85 -50.00 -8.55 17.39
C GLU A 85 -48.90 -9.59 17.10
N SER A 86 -49.31 -10.83 16.79
CA SER A 86 -48.40 -11.92 16.43
C SER A 86 -47.65 -11.65 15.12
N GLU A 87 -48.37 -11.20 14.08
CA GLU A 87 -47.77 -10.89 12.77
C GLU A 87 -46.83 -9.69 12.87
N ARG A 88 -47.27 -8.64 13.58
CA ARG A 88 -46.44 -7.46 13.85
C ARG A 88 -45.15 -7.84 14.57
N THR A 89 -45.24 -8.59 15.67
CA THR A 89 -44.08 -9.05 16.44
C THR A 89 -43.13 -9.90 15.58
N LYS A 90 -43.67 -10.77 14.72
CA LYS A 90 -42.87 -11.58 13.79
C LYS A 90 -42.12 -10.71 12.78
N LEU A 91 -42.77 -9.67 12.25
CA LEU A 91 -42.15 -8.73 11.31
C LEU A 91 -41.07 -7.87 11.98
N GLU A 92 -41.32 -7.36 13.19
CA GLU A 92 -40.33 -6.62 13.99
C GLU A 92 -39.08 -7.47 14.27
N ARG A 93 -39.27 -8.73 14.70
CA ARG A 93 -38.15 -9.67 14.91
C ARG A 93 -37.38 -9.94 13.62
N LYS A 94 -38.06 -10.06 12.48
CA LYS A 94 -37.43 -10.25 11.17
C LYS A 94 -36.56 -9.05 10.78
N VAL A 95 -37.05 -7.83 10.98
CA VAL A 95 -36.29 -6.58 10.76
C VAL A 95 -35.04 -6.57 11.65
N LEU A 96 -35.18 -6.87 12.95
CA LEU A 96 -34.06 -6.92 13.89
C LEU A 96 -33.02 -7.99 13.55
N SER A 97 -33.45 -9.15 13.04
CA SER A 97 -32.52 -10.18 12.55
C SER A 97 -31.74 -9.67 11.35
N LYS A 98 -32.44 -9.16 10.32
CA LYS A 98 -31.79 -8.71 9.08
C LYS A 98 -30.86 -7.53 9.30
N ARG A 99 -31.19 -6.61 10.20
CA ARG A 99 -30.28 -5.50 10.59
C ARG A 99 -28.98 -6.03 11.21
N ARG A 100 -29.05 -7.07 12.05
CA ARG A 100 -27.86 -7.70 12.63
C ARG A 100 -27.04 -8.43 11.58
N ASP A 101 -27.69 -9.11 10.65
CA ASP A 101 -27.02 -9.81 9.56
C ASP A 101 -26.32 -8.80 8.62
N LEU A 102 -27.01 -7.73 8.22
CA LEU A 102 -26.42 -6.64 7.44
C LEU A 102 -25.20 -6.04 8.15
N LYS A 103 -25.30 -5.73 9.46
CA LYS A 103 -24.19 -5.17 10.24
C LYS A 103 -22.97 -6.10 10.20
N ARG A 104 -23.18 -7.41 10.38
CA ARG A 104 -22.13 -8.42 10.33
C ARG A 104 -21.48 -8.47 8.94
N SER A 105 -22.29 -8.56 7.89
CA SER A 105 -21.78 -8.59 6.51
C SER A 105 -21.05 -7.30 6.12
N GLN A 106 -21.46 -6.13 6.64
CA GLN A 106 -20.75 -4.86 6.45
C GLN A 106 -19.38 -4.86 7.13
N ASP A 107 -19.29 -5.38 8.35
CA ASP A 107 -18.03 -5.47 9.08
C ASP A 107 -17.07 -6.45 8.37
N GLU A 108 -17.55 -7.63 8.01
CA GLU A 108 -16.78 -8.62 7.23
C GLU A 108 -16.32 -8.04 5.89
N PHE A 109 -17.20 -7.36 5.15
CA PHE A 109 -16.84 -6.73 3.88
C PHE A 109 -15.74 -5.69 4.04
N ARG A 110 -15.82 -4.85 5.08
CA ARG A 110 -14.81 -3.81 5.35
C ARG A 110 -13.47 -4.45 5.71
N ASP A 111 -13.49 -5.47 6.56
CA ASP A 111 -12.29 -6.11 7.05
C ASP A 111 -11.58 -6.86 5.90
N ASP A 112 -12.34 -7.62 5.10
CA ASP A 112 -11.82 -8.32 3.91
C ASP A 112 -11.28 -7.33 2.87
N LEU A 113 -11.97 -6.21 2.63
CA LEU A 113 -11.52 -5.18 1.71
C LEU A 113 -10.21 -4.55 2.17
N ASN A 114 -10.06 -4.32 3.47
CA ASN A 114 -8.83 -3.77 4.05
C ASN A 114 -7.68 -4.77 3.95
N ILE A 115 -7.91 -6.04 4.29
CA ILE A 115 -6.92 -7.12 4.13
C ILE A 115 -6.46 -7.17 2.67
N ARG A 116 -7.42 -7.22 1.73
CA ARG A 116 -7.12 -7.30 0.30
C ARG A 116 -6.33 -6.10 -0.21
N ARG A 117 -6.70 -4.88 0.19
CA ARG A 117 -5.97 -3.66 -0.18
C ARG A 117 -4.54 -3.69 0.34
N ASN A 118 -4.34 -4.13 1.58
CA ASN A 118 -3.02 -4.22 2.19
C ASN A 118 -2.14 -5.26 1.48
N GLU A 119 -2.68 -6.43 1.14
CA GLU A 119 -1.95 -7.45 0.37
C GLU A 119 -1.47 -6.92 -0.99
N VAL A 120 -2.37 -6.25 -1.70
CA VAL A 120 -2.10 -5.70 -3.03
C VAL A 120 -1.09 -4.56 -2.93
N LEU A 121 -1.24 -3.68 -1.94
CA LEU A 121 -0.32 -2.58 -1.70
C LEU A 121 1.09 -3.09 -1.35
N ALA A 122 1.20 -4.08 -0.46
CA ALA A 122 2.48 -4.68 -0.09
C ALA A 122 3.17 -5.32 -1.30
N LYS A 123 2.40 -5.96 -2.19
CA LYS A 123 2.92 -6.51 -3.44
C LYS A 123 3.44 -5.42 -4.37
N LEU A 124 2.67 -4.35 -4.57
CA LEU A 124 3.08 -3.22 -5.42
C LEU A 124 4.35 -2.55 -4.90
N GLN A 125 4.43 -2.31 -3.58
CA GLN A 125 5.63 -1.74 -2.95
C GLN A 125 6.86 -2.62 -3.18
N LYS A 126 6.72 -3.95 -3.08
CA LYS A 126 7.82 -4.88 -3.36
C LYS A 126 8.27 -4.83 -4.81
N ASP A 127 7.32 -4.85 -5.74
CA ASP A 127 7.61 -4.82 -7.19
C ASP A 127 8.30 -3.50 -7.57
N MET A 128 7.83 -2.38 -7.01
CA MET A 128 8.45 -1.06 -7.20
C MET A 128 9.85 -0.98 -6.60
N TYR A 129 10.04 -1.47 -5.38
CA TYR A 129 11.36 -1.51 -4.75
C TYR A 129 12.36 -2.27 -5.63
N GLN A 130 11.96 -3.42 -6.17
CA GLN A 130 12.81 -4.20 -7.08
C GLN A 130 13.13 -3.45 -8.38
N ALA A 131 12.16 -2.73 -8.96
CA ALA A 131 12.40 -1.90 -10.13
C ALA A 131 13.39 -0.76 -9.84
N VAL A 132 13.21 -0.05 -8.71
CA VAL A 132 14.09 1.04 -8.27
C VAL A 132 15.52 0.53 -8.04
N VAL A 133 15.69 -0.59 -7.32
CA VAL A 133 17.00 -1.19 -7.09
C VAL A 133 17.66 -1.65 -8.38
N SER A 134 16.90 -2.17 -9.34
CA SER A 134 17.45 -2.60 -10.63
C SER A 134 17.96 -1.41 -11.44
N LEU A 135 17.18 -0.32 -11.49
CA LEU A 135 17.59 0.94 -12.11
C LEU A 135 18.81 1.56 -11.42
N ALA A 136 18.85 1.50 -10.08
CA ALA A 136 19.98 1.96 -9.27
C ALA A 136 21.30 1.31 -9.71
N LYS A 137 21.27 -0.03 -9.84
CA LYS A 137 22.42 -0.83 -10.23
C LYS A 137 22.84 -0.54 -11.66
N GLU A 138 21.88 -0.41 -12.59
CA GLU A 138 22.16 -0.07 -13.98
C GLU A 138 22.83 1.30 -14.12
N GLN A 139 22.39 2.29 -13.36
CA GLN A 139 22.93 3.65 -13.40
C GLN A 139 24.10 3.90 -12.43
N ASN A 140 24.55 2.87 -11.72
CA ASN A 140 25.62 2.91 -10.73
C ASN A 140 25.37 3.97 -9.62
N TYR A 141 24.16 3.99 -9.06
CA TYR A 141 23.87 4.74 -7.84
C TYR A 141 24.38 3.97 -6.61
N ASP A 142 25.04 4.68 -5.70
CA ASP A 142 25.58 4.14 -4.46
C ASP A 142 24.55 4.15 -3.33
N LEU A 143 23.60 5.10 -3.39
CA LEU A 143 22.54 5.25 -2.39
C LEU A 143 21.24 5.73 -3.03
N ILE A 144 20.11 5.11 -2.65
CA ILE A 144 18.78 5.62 -2.94
C ILE A 144 18.07 5.91 -1.62
N MET A 145 17.60 7.14 -1.47
CA MET A 145 16.76 7.58 -0.37
C MET A 145 15.31 7.67 -0.84
N GLY A 146 14.37 7.31 0.04
CA GLY A 146 12.93 7.35 -0.23
C GLY A 146 12.15 7.98 0.89
#